data_AF-G6YMA8-F1
#
_entry.id   AF-G6YMA8-F1
#
_cell.length_a   1.000
_cell.length_b   1.000
_cell.length_c   1.000
_cell.angle_alpha   90.00
_cell.angle_beta   90.00
_cell.angle_gamma   90.00
#
_symmetry.space_group_name_H-M   'P 1'
#
loop_
_entity.id
_entity.type
_entity.pdbx_description
1 polymer ?
#
loop_
_entity_poly.entity_id
_entity_poly.type
_entity_poly.pdbx_seq_one_letter_code
_entity_poly.pdbx_strand_id
1 'polypeptide(L)'
;MSVKLQRKWSPEQIAGWLKRIYPGEPHNQVSHETIYRSLFIQARGVLKKELLEHLRARRTIRRSRHASMKRSGLGQIKDAISISERPATVEDRAVPGHWEGDLSGGSKNSYVATLVERHSRYVMLIKVANKDTESVVSALIKQSQKLPGEL
;
A
#
# COMPACT_ATOMS: atom_id res chain seq x y z
N MET A 1 3.93 13.34 -25.96
CA MET A 1 3.84 12.42 -24.80
C MET A 1 5.08 12.46 -23.90
N SER A 2 6.30 12.29 -24.44
CA SER A 2 7.56 12.21 -23.68
C SER A 2 7.85 13.44 -22.79
N VAL A 3 7.52 14.66 -23.26
CA VAL A 3 7.65 15.90 -22.46
C VAL A 3 6.82 15.85 -21.17
N LYS A 4 5.62 15.25 -21.20
CA LYS A 4 4.77 15.12 -20.01
C LYS A 4 5.34 14.11 -19.02
N LEU A 5 5.89 13.00 -19.52
CA LEU A 5 6.62 12.04 -18.68
C LEU A 5 7.80 12.73 -17.99
N GLN A 6 8.61 13.50 -18.73
CA GLN A 6 9.75 14.24 -18.13
C GLN A 6 9.32 15.18 -17.00
N ARG A 7 8.14 15.80 -17.12
CA ARG A 7 7.48 16.60 -16.08
C ARG A 7 6.82 15.77 -14.94
N LYS A 8 7.15 14.48 -14.84
CA LYS A 8 6.68 13.53 -13.81
C LYS A 8 5.16 13.30 -13.81
N TRP A 9 4.50 13.46 -14.96
CA TRP A 9 3.09 13.06 -15.11
C TRP A 9 2.99 11.53 -15.14
N SER A 10 1.99 10.96 -14.45
CA SER A 10 1.72 9.53 -14.56
C SER A 10 1.12 9.20 -15.93
N PRO A 11 1.29 7.98 -16.45
CA PRO A 11 0.61 7.53 -17.67
C PRO A 11 -0.91 7.70 -17.64
N GLU A 12 -1.56 7.62 -16.47
CA GLU A 12 -2.99 7.91 -16.31
C GLU A 12 -3.30 9.39 -16.52
N GLN A 13 -2.50 10.29 -15.94
CA GLN A 13 -2.65 11.74 -16.16
C GLN A 13 -2.44 12.10 -17.63
N ILE A 14 -1.49 11.44 -18.30
CA ILE A 14 -1.22 11.66 -19.72
C ILE A 14 -2.37 11.15 -20.58
N ALA A 15 -2.90 9.95 -20.32
CA ALA A 15 -4.06 9.41 -21.03
C ALA A 15 -5.30 10.29 -20.84
N GLY A 16 -5.55 10.76 -19.61
CA GLY A 16 -6.63 11.70 -19.31
C GLY A 16 -6.46 13.05 -20.03
N TRP A 17 -5.23 13.56 -20.11
CA TRP A 17 -4.91 14.77 -20.86
C TRP A 17 -5.13 14.61 -22.36
N LEU A 18 -4.70 13.50 -22.96
CA LEU A 18 -4.93 13.22 -24.38
C LEU A 18 -6.42 13.19 -24.73
N LYS A 19 -7.25 12.56 -23.87
CA LYS A 19 -8.70 12.53 -24.05
C LYS A 19 -9.34 13.92 -24.02
N ARG A 20 -8.77 14.85 -23.26
CA ARG A 20 -9.27 16.24 -23.16
C ARG A 20 -8.79 17.13 -24.31
N ILE A 21 -7.57 16.92 -24.81
CA ILE A 21 -6.99 17.74 -25.89
C ILE A 21 -7.51 17.31 -27.26
N TYR A 22 -7.78 16.03 -27.45
CA TYR A 22 -8.24 15.48 -28.74
C TYR A 22 -9.64 14.85 -28.61
N PRO A 23 -10.67 15.64 -28.24
CA PRO A 23 -12.03 15.12 -28.16
C PRO A 23 -12.51 14.71 -29.56
N GLY A 24 -13.13 13.53 -29.69
CA GLY A 24 -13.63 13.05 -31.00
C GLY A 24 -12.56 12.48 -31.95
N GLU A 25 -11.29 12.44 -31.53
CA GLU A 25 -10.20 11.87 -32.32
C GLU A 25 -9.58 10.64 -31.62
N PRO A 26 -10.22 9.45 -31.68
CA PRO A 26 -9.75 8.26 -30.98
C PRO A 26 -8.31 7.86 -31.32
N HIS A 27 -7.83 8.17 -32.53
CA HIS A 27 -6.48 7.87 -32.98
C HIS A 27 -5.40 8.70 -32.24
N ASN A 28 -5.77 9.86 -31.69
CA ASN A 28 -4.92 10.70 -30.86
C ASN A 28 -5.10 10.45 -29.35
N GLN A 29 -5.94 9.48 -28.98
CA GLN A 29 -6.15 9.05 -27.62
C GLN A 29 -5.50 7.68 -27.39
N VAL A 30 -4.75 7.53 -26.31
CA VAL A 30 -4.22 6.22 -25.92
C VAL A 30 -4.52 5.93 -24.46
N SER A 31 -4.76 4.65 -24.16
CA SER A 31 -4.92 4.19 -22.78
C SER A 31 -3.59 4.31 -22.02
N HIS A 32 -3.68 4.51 -20.71
CA HIS A 32 -2.50 4.49 -19.85
C HIS A 32 -1.78 3.13 -19.90
N GLU A 33 -2.50 2.02 -20.13
CA GLU A 33 -1.91 0.70 -20.35
C GLU A 33 -1.04 0.68 -21.60
N THR A 34 -1.48 1.29 -22.71
CA THR A 34 -0.69 1.38 -23.94
C THR A 34 0.62 2.14 -23.71
N ILE A 35 0.54 3.26 -22.97
CA ILE A 35 1.72 4.04 -22.58
C ILE A 35 2.67 3.17 -21.74
N TYR A 36 2.15 2.46 -20.74
CA TYR A 36 2.95 1.55 -19.93
C TYR A 36 3.59 0.42 -20.76
N ARG A 37 2.85 -0.21 -21.67
CA ARG A 37 3.39 -1.25 -22.56
C ARG A 37 4.51 -0.71 -23.44
N SER A 38 4.39 0.52 -23.96
CA SER A 38 5.47 1.15 -24.74
C SER A 38 6.72 1.48 -23.92
N LEU A 39 6.59 1.73 -22.62
CA LEU A 39 7.73 1.99 -21.72
C LEU A 39 8.44 0.71 -21.27
N PHE A 40 7.68 -0.36 -21.02
CA PHE A 40 8.21 -1.61 -20.45
C PHE A 40 8.58 -2.68 -21.49
N ILE A 41 8.04 -2.61 -22.71
CA ILE A 41 8.33 -3.59 -23.78
C ILE A 41 9.33 -2.97 -24.76
N GLN A 42 10.61 -3.25 -24.57
CA GLN A 42 11.70 -2.71 -25.42
C GLN A 42 11.53 -3.02 -26.90
N ALA A 43 10.97 -4.18 -27.27
CA ALA A 43 10.73 -4.58 -28.66
C ALA A 43 9.81 -3.63 -29.44
N ARG A 44 9.08 -2.72 -28.77
CA ARG A 44 8.21 -1.76 -29.46
C ARG A 44 8.93 -0.49 -29.94
N GLY A 45 10.08 -0.12 -29.37
CA GLY A 45 10.89 1.03 -29.81
C GLY A 45 10.23 2.43 -29.76
N VAL A 46 8.95 2.55 -29.38
CA VAL A 46 8.18 3.80 -29.46
C VAL A 46 8.62 4.85 -28.42
N LEU A 47 9.11 4.42 -27.25
CA LEU A 47 9.56 5.30 -26.19
C LEU A 47 10.94 4.88 -25.65
N LYS A 48 11.80 5.87 -25.36
CA LYS A 48 13.14 5.63 -24.80
C LYS A 48 13.04 5.06 -23.37
N LYS A 49 13.89 4.09 -23.06
CA LYS A 49 13.99 3.45 -21.72
C LYS A 49 14.24 4.46 -20.60
N GLU A 50 15.00 5.52 -20.88
CA GLU A 50 15.27 6.64 -19.95
C GLU A 50 13.99 7.27 -19.38
N LEU A 51 12.87 7.20 -20.12
CA LEU A 51 11.60 7.74 -19.65
C LEU A 51 11.03 6.99 -18.43
N LEU A 52 11.50 5.77 -18.15
CA LEU A 52 11.15 5.02 -16.93
C LEU A 52 11.58 5.74 -15.64
N GLU A 53 12.68 6.50 -15.68
CA GLU A 53 13.18 7.26 -14.52
C GLU A 53 12.25 8.39 -14.08
N HIS A 54 11.32 8.76 -14.97
CA HIS A 54 10.31 9.76 -14.71
C HIS A 54 8.99 9.20 -14.16
N LEU A 55 8.84 7.88 -14.12
CA LEU A 55 7.72 7.25 -13.42
C LEU A 55 7.90 7.38 -11.90
N ARG A 56 6.78 7.65 -11.21
CA ARG A 56 6.74 7.71 -9.73
C ARG A 56 7.14 6.38 -9.08
N ALA A 57 6.80 5.27 -9.73
CA ALA A 57 7.23 3.94 -9.35
C ALA A 57 8.44 3.53 -10.19
N ARG A 58 9.62 3.47 -9.57
CA ARG A 58 10.90 3.05 -10.21
C ARG A 58 11.02 1.53 -10.38
N ARG A 59 9.92 0.86 -10.73
CA ARG A 59 9.93 -0.59 -10.94
C ARG A 59 10.56 -0.89 -12.29
N THR A 60 11.49 -1.84 -12.33
CA THR A 60 12.09 -2.33 -13.59
C THR A 60 11.10 -3.17 -14.41
N ILE A 61 10.07 -3.73 -13.76
CA ILE A 61 9.04 -4.60 -14.38
C ILE A 61 7.65 -4.14 -13.94
N ARG A 62 6.72 -4.05 -14.90
CA ARG A 62 5.28 -3.89 -14.62
C ARG A 62 4.71 -5.21 -14.11
N ARG A 63 4.25 -5.24 -12.86
CA ARG A 63 3.44 -6.36 -12.35
C ARG A 63 2.03 -6.26 -12.92
N SER A 64 1.50 -7.36 -13.43
CA SER A 64 0.09 -7.45 -13.85
C SER A 64 -0.84 -7.12 -12.68
N ARG A 65 -2.01 -6.53 -12.96
CA ARG A 65 -3.08 -6.36 -11.97
C ARG A 65 -3.55 -7.71 -11.40
N HIS A 66 -3.41 -8.79 -12.16
CA HIS A 66 -3.74 -10.15 -11.73
C HIS A 66 -2.57 -10.90 -11.09
N ALA A 67 -1.40 -10.24 -10.95
CA ALA A 67 -0.27 -10.77 -10.21
C ALA A 67 -0.58 -10.68 -8.72
N SER A 68 -1.14 -11.75 -8.18
CA SER A 68 -1.43 -11.90 -6.75
C SER A 68 -0.42 -12.86 -6.13
N MET A 69 0.15 -12.48 -4.99
CA MET A 69 0.97 -13.39 -4.16
C MET A 69 0.14 -14.55 -3.59
N LYS A 70 -1.21 -14.46 -3.64
CA LYS A 70 -2.10 -15.54 -3.20
C LYS A 70 -1.89 -16.84 -3.98
N ARG A 71 -1.50 -16.78 -5.27
CA ARG A 71 -1.23 -18.00 -6.07
C ARG A 71 0.02 -18.75 -5.61
N SER A 72 0.95 -18.08 -4.94
CA SER A 72 2.17 -18.67 -4.39
C SER A 72 2.02 -19.06 -2.91
N GLY A 73 0.81 -19.09 -2.35
CA GLY A 73 0.55 -19.37 -0.93
C GLY A 73 1.05 -18.31 0.06
N LEU A 74 1.81 -17.32 -0.41
CA LEU A 74 2.36 -16.23 0.38
C LEU A 74 1.28 -15.20 0.73
N GLY A 75 1.19 -14.84 2.01
CA GLY A 75 0.26 -13.81 2.53
C GLY A 75 -1.10 -14.33 2.97
N GLN A 76 -1.26 -15.65 3.15
CA GLN A 76 -2.40 -16.20 3.89
C GLN A 76 -2.08 -16.19 5.39
N ILE A 77 -2.95 -15.57 6.18
CA ILE A 77 -2.90 -15.69 7.64
C ILE A 77 -3.36 -17.12 7.95
N LYS A 78 -2.53 -17.89 8.64
CA LYS A 78 -2.87 -19.25 9.05
C LYS A 78 -4.11 -19.18 9.96
N ASP A 79 -5.09 -20.05 9.71
CA ASP A 79 -6.33 -20.14 10.50
C ASP A 79 -7.11 -18.81 10.57
N ALA A 80 -7.08 -18.02 9.49
CA ALA A 80 -7.80 -16.76 9.41
C ALA A 80 -9.31 -16.97 9.46
N ILE A 81 -9.94 -16.40 10.48
CA ILE A 81 -11.41 -16.33 10.60
C ILE A 81 -11.91 -15.24 9.65
N SER A 82 -12.97 -15.52 8.89
CA SER A 82 -13.56 -14.53 7.99
C SER A 82 -14.10 -13.34 8.78
N ILE A 83 -14.00 -12.13 8.20
CA ILE A 83 -14.64 -10.94 8.79
C ILE A 83 -16.15 -11.16 8.98
N SER A 84 -16.78 -11.94 8.09
CA SER A 84 -18.20 -12.29 8.18
C SER A 84 -18.55 -13.17 9.39
N GLU A 85 -17.56 -13.85 9.97
CA GLU A 85 -17.74 -14.74 11.13
C GLU A 85 -17.49 -14.00 12.45
N ARG A 86 -17.18 -12.69 12.42
CA ARG A 86 -16.99 -11.92 13.64
C ARG A 86 -18.31 -11.76 14.39
N PRO A 87 -18.29 -11.88 15.73
CA PRO A 87 -19.45 -11.52 16.54
C PRO A 87 -19.84 -10.05 16.32
N ALA A 88 -21.15 -9.77 16.36
CA ALA A 88 -21.67 -8.40 16.21
C ALA A 88 -21.09 -7.42 17.26
N THR A 89 -20.73 -7.92 18.44
CA THR A 89 -20.09 -7.16 19.54
C THR A 89 -18.72 -6.60 19.17
N VAL A 90 -18.11 -7.01 18.06
CA VAL A 90 -16.84 -6.40 17.59
C VAL A 90 -17.09 -5.03 16.94
N GLU A 91 -18.25 -4.84 16.33
CA GLU A 91 -18.58 -3.61 15.60
C GLU A 91 -19.07 -2.48 16.51
N ASP A 92 -19.73 -2.81 17.62
CA ASP A 92 -20.26 -1.81 18.56
C ASP A 92 -19.16 -1.04 19.31
N ARG A 93 -17.97 -1.65 19.48
CA ARG A 93 -16.84 -1.11 20.25
C ARG A 93 -17.24 -0.67 21.66
N ALA A 94 -18.30 -1.25 22.21
CA ALA A 94 -18.92 -0.85 23.47
C ALA A 94 -18.25 -1.51 24.69
N VAL A 95 -17.39 -2.50 24.46
CA VAL A 95 -16.69 -3.25 25.52
C VAL A 95 -15.29 -2.68 25.73
N PRO A 96 -14.99 -2.11 26.92
CA PRO A 96 -13.63 -1.72 27.28
C PRO A 96 -12.66 -2.91 27.31
N GLY A 97 -11.41 -2.66 26.97
CA GLY A 97 -10.32 -3.65 27.04
C GLY A 97 -10.10 -4.43 25.75
N HIS A 98 -10.85 -4.14 24.69
CA HIS A 98 -10.54 -4.65 23.36
C HIS A 98 -9.47 -3.77 22.69
N TRP A 99 -8.34 -4.38 22.35
CA TRP A 99 -7.20 -3.68 21.75
C TRP A 99 -7.00 -4.07 20.28
N GLU A 100 -6.74 -3.07 19.44
CA GLU A 100 -6.26 -3.25 18.07
C GLU A 100 -4.78 -2.88 17.98
N GLY A 101 -4.00 -3.72 17.31
CA GLY A 101 -2.59 -3.48 17.06
C GLY A 101 -2.27 -3.38 15.56
N ASP A 102 -1.48 -2.40 15.16
CA ASP A 102 -0.93 -2.29 13.79
C ASP A 102 0.56 -1.95 13.82
N LEU A 103 1.31 -2.40 12.81
CA LEU A 103 2.72 -2.07 12.62
C LEU A 103 2.91 -1.25 11.35
N SER A 104 3.26 0.02 11.52
CA SER A 104 3.55 0.95 10.44
C SER A 104 5.05 1.05 10.16
N GLY A 105 5.43 0.89 8.90
CA GLY A 105 6.80 1.05 8.41
C GLY A 105 7.02 2.37 7.69
N GLY A 106 8.07 3.10 8.07
CA GLY A 106 8.49 4.37 7.47
C GLY A 106 9.75 4.24 6.61
N SER A 107 10.28 5.38 6.18
CA SER A 107 11.57 5.45 5.48
C SER A 107 12.74 5.00 6.37
N LYS A 108 13.87 4.63 5.77
CA LYS A 108 15.13 4.28 6.48
C LYS A 108 14.96 3.16 7.51
N ASN A 109 14.15 2.14 7.20
CA ASN A 109 13.86 1.00 8.10
C ASN A 109 13.39 1.44 9.50
N SER A 110 12.51 2.44 9.57
CA SER A 110 11.88 2.85 10.82
C SER A 110 10.51 2.20 10.98
N TYR A 111 10.14 1.85 12.22
CA TYR A 111 8.90 1.16 12.52
C TYR A 111 8.24 1.72 13.77
N VAL A 112 6.91 1.84 13.73
CA VAL A 112 6.07 2.20 14.87
C VAL A 112 4.95 1.19 14.98
N ALA A 113 4.87 0.51 16.12
CA ALA A 113 3.69 -0.26 16.48
C ALA A 113 2.68 0.67 17.18
N THR A 114 1.42 0.47 16.88
CA THR A 114 0.29 1.16 17.50
C THR A 114 -0.52 0.13 18.28
N LEU A 115 -1.00 0.53 19.45
CA LEU A 115 -1.95 -0.26 20.24
C LEU A 115 -3.09 0.68 20.66
N VAL A 116 -4.30 0.39 20.22
CA VAL A 116 -5.48 1.26 20.38
C VAL A 116 -6.59 0.52 21.09
N GLU A 117 -7.05 1.05 22.22
CA GLU A 117 -8.22 0.52 22.92
C GLU A 117 -9.48 1.01 22.19
N ARG A 118 -10.35 0.07 21.81
CA ARG A 118 -11.44 0.33 20.84
C ARG A 118 -12.56 1.20 21.40
N HIS A 119 -12.79 1.19 22.71
CA HIS A 119 -13.85 1.93 23.38
C HIS A 119 -13.43 3.37 23.67
N SER A 120 -12.43 3.56 24.53
CA SER A 120 -11.84 4.84 24.98
C SER A 120 -11.00 5.56 23.92
N ARG A 121 -10.55 4.85 22.87
CA ARG A 121 -9.55 5.34 21.89
C ARG A 121 -8.20 5.69 22.49
N TYR A 122 -7.87 5.16 23.67
CA TYR A 122 -6.54 5.31 24.22
C TYR A 122 -5.50 4.69 23.27
N VAL A 123 -4.48 5.47 22.88
CA VAL A 123 -3.46 5.08 21.90
C VAL A 123 -2.09 5.02 22.54
N MET A 124 -1.38 3.91 22.31
CA MET A 124 0.06 3.81 22.57
C MET A 124 0.81 3.75 21.24
N LEU A 125 1.83 4.60 21.12
CA LEU A 125 2.79 4.57 20.02
C LEU A 125 4.12 4.01 20.51
N ILE A 126 4.63 2.99 19.83
CA ILE A 126 5.80 2.23 20.25
C ILE A 126 6.81 2.23 19.12
N LYS A 127 7.93 2.93 19.30
CA LYS A 127 9.05 2.84 18.36
C LYS A 127 9.67 1.45 18.48
N VAL A 128 9.74 0.73 17.36
CA VAL A 128 10.33 -0.62 17.29
C VAL A 128 11.61 -0.57 16.46
N ALA A 129 12.62 -1.33 16.89
CA ALA A 129 13.91 -1.39 16.21
C ALA A 129 13.80 -2.04 14.82
N ASN A 130 12.96 -3.07 14.69
CA ASN A 130 12.78 -3.84 13.47
C ASN A 130 11.37 -4.45 13.39
N LYS A 131 11.00 -4.95 12.21
CA LYS A 131 9.66 -5.52 11.93
C LYS A 131 9.56 -7.03 12.16
N ASP A 132 10.61 -7.67 12.63
CA ASP A 132 10.57 -9.09 13.01
C ASP A 132 9.72 -9.30 14.27
N THR A 133 9.19 -10.51 14.39
CA THR A 133 8.25 -10.89 15.46
C THR A 133 8.84 -10.64 16.85
N GLU A 134 10.11 -10.98 17.06
CA GLU A 134 10.76 -10.87 18.37
C GLU A 134 10.85 -9.41 18.83
N SER A 135 11.31 -8.52 17.94
CA SER A 135 11.41 -7.08 18.20
C SER A 135 10.05 -6.47 18.52
N VAL A 136 9.02 -6.82 17.76
CA VAL A 136 7.66 -6.29 17.92
C VAL A 136 7.02 -6.80 19.21
N VAL A 137 7.08 -8.10 19.47
CA VAL A 137 6.49 -8.72 20.68
C VAL A 137 7.15 -8.17 21.94
N SER A 138 8.49 -8.08 21.95
CA SER A 138 9.24 -7.55 23.09
C SER A 138 8.86 -6.10 23.40
N ALA A 139 8.70 -5.27 22.36
CA ALA A 139 8.30 -3.88 22.51
C ALA A 139 6.85 -3.74 23.02
N LEU A 140 5.93 -4.58 22.54
CA LEU A 140 4.54 -4.61 22.98
C LEU A 140 4.41 -5.01 24.46
N ILE A 141 5.06 -6.11 24.87
CA ILE A 141 5.07 -6.58 26.27
C ILE A 141 5.59 -5.50 27.21
N LYS A 142 6.73 -4.88 26.85
CA LYS A 142 7.32 -3.81 27.65
C LYS A 142 6.39 -2.61 27.80
N GLN A 143 5.63 -2.29 26.76
CA GLN A 143 4.74 -1.13 26.79
C GLN A 143 3.42 -1.44 27.49
N SER A 144 2.87 -2.65 27.36
CA SER A 144 1.63 -3.03 28.03
C SER A 144 1.75 -3.01 29.56
N GLN A 145 2.96 -3.23 30.10
CA GLN A 145 3.24 -3.08 31.53
C GLN A 145 3.09 -1.64 32.07
N LYS A 146 3.02 -0.64 31.19
CA LYS A 146 2.81 0.77 31.57
C LYS A 146 1.35 1.19 31.52
N LEU A 147 0.45 0.29 31.16
CA LEU A 147 -0.97 0.59 31.17
C LEU A 147 -1.44 0.81 32.62
N PRO A 148 -2.29 1.82 32.87
CA PRO A 148 -2.96 1.94 34.15
C PRO A 148 -3.76 0.66 34.43
N GLY A 149 -3.81 0.25 35.71
CA GLY A 149 -4.61 -0.91 36.13
C GLY A 149 -6.12 -0.73 35.96
N GLU A 150 -6.57 0.50 35.70
CA GLU A 150 -7.96 0.87 35.46
C GLU A 150 -8.07 1.54 34.08
N LEU A 151 -8.92 0.99 33.21
CA LEU A 151 -9.28 1.51 31.88
C LEU A 151 -10.79 1.51 31.71
#